data_AF-A0A177PKM3-F1
#
_entry.id   AF-A0A177PKM3-F1
#
_cell.length_a   1.000
_cell.length_b   1.000
_cell.length_c   1.000
_cell.angle_alpha   90.00
_cell.angle_beta   90.00
_cell.angle_gamma   90.00
#
_symmetry.space_group_name_H-M   'P 1'
#
loop_
_entity.id
_entity.type
_entity.pdbx_description
1 polymer ?
#
loop_
_entity_poly.entity_id
_entity_poly.type
_entity_poly.pdbx_seq_one_letter_code
_entity_poly.pdbx_strand_id
1 'polypeptide(L)'
;MDFLRSVPGAPTQFYFGLYRGTLDLAARRLQAQAEYVKKLSEIDQPGDAMAAHSAFARETIESWFEEGRRLFNESRAFVTPSK
;
A
#
# COMPACT_ATOMS: atom_id res chain seq x y z
N MET A 1 -0.22 -25.17 -17.40
CA MET A 1 -0.12 -23.69 -17.46
C MET A 1 -1.14 -23.10 -18.47
N ASP A 2 -2.25 -23.79 -18.77
CA ASP A 2 -3.17 -23.35 -19.83
C ASP A 2 -4.27 -22.40 -19.35
N PHE A 3 -4.50 -22.31 -18.04
CA PHE A 3 -5.52 -21.42 -17.47
C PHE A 3 -5.25 -19.94 -17.77
N LEU A 4 -3.99 -19.50 -17.75
CA LEU A 4 -3.62 -18.11 -18.00
C LEU A 4 -3.79 -17.68 -19.47
N ARG A 5 -3.84 -18.62 -20.43
CA ARG A 5 -4.06 -18.32 -21.86
C ARG A 5 -5.54 -18.17 -22.22
N SER A 6 -6.45 -18.73 -21.41
CA SER A 6 -7.89 -18.74 -21.67
C SER A 6 -8.66 -17.55 -21.05
N VAL A 7 -8.01 -16.70 -20.27
CA VAL A 7 -8.66 -15.55 -19.62
C VAL A 7 -8.52 -14.32 -20.51
N PRO A 8 -9.60 -13.55 -20.78
CA PRO A 8 -9.51 -12.30 -21.52
C PRO A 8 -8.40 -11.39 -20.94
N GLY A 9 -7.55 -10.83 -21.80
CA GLY A 9 -6.31 -10.16 -21.39
C GLY A 9 -6.52 -8.96 -20.46
N ALA A 10 -7.62 -8.23 -20.63
CA ALA A 10 -7.94 -7.03 -19.84
C ALA A 10 -8.18 -7.31 -18.34
N PRO A 11 -9.06 -8.27 -17.93
CA PRO A 11 -9.20 -8.61 -16.52
C PRO A 11 -7.91 -9.18 -15.91
N THR A 12 -7.13 -9.98 -16.66
CA THR A 12 -5.86 -10.53 -16.16
C THR A 12 -4.83 -9.43 -15.85
N GLN A 13 -4.69 -8.44 -16.74
CA GLN A 13 -3.80 -7.29 -16.53
C GLN A 13 -4.27 -6.41 -15.35
N PHE A 14 -5.58 -6.20 -15.22
CA PHE A 14 -6.16 -5.50 -14.08
C PHE A 14 -5.80 -6.18 -12.75
N TYR A 15 -6.04 -7.49 -12.64
CA TYR A 15 -5.72 -8.25 -11.42
C TYR A 15 -4.22 -8.27 -11.15
N PHE A 16 -3.38 -8.43 -12.17
CA PHE A 16 -1.93 -8.41 -11.99
C PHE A 16 -1.44 -7.04 -11.50
N GLY A 17 -1.98 -5.94 -12.04
CA GLY A 17 -1.71 -4.58 -11.57
C GLY A 17 -2.13 -4.38 -10.11
N LEU A 18 -3.33 -4.84 -9.75
CA LEU A 18 -3.83 -4.78 -8.38
C LEU A 18 -2.94 -5.58 -7.41
N TYR A 19 -2.53 -6.80 -7.79
CA TYR A 19 -1.64 -7.64 -6.97
C TYR A 19 -0.28 -6.98 -6.77
N ARG A 20 0.35 -6.51 -7.85
CA ARG A 20 1.64 -5.83 -7.78
C ARG A 20 1.57 -4.59 -6.88
N GLY A 21 0.53 -3.76 -7.08
CA GLY A 21 0.33 -2.56 -6.29
C GLY A 21 0.07 -2.86 -4.81
N THR A 22 -0.71 -3.91 -4.52
CA THR A 22 -0.98 -4.35 -3.14
C THR A 22 0.29 -4.86 -2.44
N LEU A 23 1.17 -5.55 -3.16
CA LEU A 23 2.46 -6.01 -2.62
C LEU A 23 3.44 -4.85 -2.38
N ASP A 24 3.51 -3.88 -3.30
CA ASP A 24 4.31 -2.65 -3.11
C ASP A 24 3.83 -1.87 -1.88
N LEU A 25 2.51 -1.72 -1.76
CA LEU A 25 1.86 -1.15 -0.58
C LEU A 25 2.26 -1.90 0.70
N ALA A 26 2.11 -3.23 0.72
CA ALA A 26 2.45 -4.03 1.89
C ALA A 26 3.93 -3.86 2.30
N ALA A 27 4.84 -3.83 1.34
CA ALA A 27 6.26 -3.61 1.60
C ALA A 27 6.53 -2.26 2.26
N ARG A 28 5.94 -1.17 1.74
CA ARG A 28 6.03 0.17 2.33
C ARG A 28 5.47 0.21 3.76
N ARG A 29 4.38 -0.50 4.01
CA ARG A 29 3.77 -0.57 5.36
C ARG A 29 4.64 -1.31 6.35
N LEU A 30 5.24 -2.42 5.95
CA LEU A 30 6.17 -3.16 6.80
C LEU A 30 7.39 -2.30 7.14
N GLN A 31 7.91 -1.54 6.17
CA GLN A 31 9.01 -0.60 6.39
C GLN A 31 8.62 0.50 7.40
N ALA A 32 7.47 1.15 7.22
CA ALA A 32 6.99 2.19 8.12
C ALA A 32 6.76 1.66 9.55
N GLN A 33 6.24 0.44 9.70
CA GLN A 33 6.09 -0.21 11.00
C GLN A 33 7.45 -0.49 11.65
N ALA A 34 8.44 -0.96 10.89
CA ALA A 34 9.78 -1.20 11.41
C ALA A 34 10.43 0.10 11.89
N GLU A 35 10.29 1.19 11.13
CA GLU A 35 10.78 2.52 11.49
C GLU A 35 10.09 3.06 12.75
N TYR A 36 8.78 2.86 12.87
CA TYR A 36 8.01 3.23 14.05
C TYR A 36 8.48 2.48 15.31
N VAL A 37 8.65 1.15 15.21
CA VAL A 37 9.14 0.33 16.33
C VAL A 37 10.56 0.74 16.73
N LYS A 38 11.43 1.01 15.75
CA LYS A 38 12.76 1.56 16.02
C LYS A 38 12.68 2.88 16.77
N LYS A 39 11.86 3.83 16.30
CA LYS A 39 11.66 5.12 16.95
C LYS A 39 11.17 4.97 18.39
N LEU A 40 10.23 4.06 18.64
CA LEU A 40 9.77 3.78 20.02
C LEU A 40 10.90 3.25 20.91
N SER A 41 11.79 2.42 20.38
CA SER A 41 12.91 1.87 21.16
C SER A 41 13.96 2.91 21.56
N GLU A 42 13.98 4.05 20.87
CA GLU A 42 14.92 5.16 21.12
C GLU A 42 14.30 6.25 22.04
N ILE A 43 13.04 6.10 22.45
CA ILE A 43 12.34 7.09 23.28
C ILE A 43 12.40 6.70 24.76
N ASP A 44 13.00 7.57 25.57
CA ASP A 44 13.09 7.39 27.03
C ASP A 44 11.88 7.98 27.79
N GLN A 45 11.18 8.94 27.18
CA GLN A 45 10.10 9.68 27.83
C GLN A 45 8.72 9.15 27.42
N PRO A 46 7.86 8.74 28.37
CA PRO A 46 6.52 8.22 28.06
C PRO A 46 5.64 9.18 27.25
N GLY A 47 5.79 10.50 27.46
CA GLY A 47 5.05 11.52 26.70
C GLY A 47 5.43 11.52 25.22
N ASP A 48 6.72 11.38 24.92
CA ASP A 48 7.22 11.35 23.55
C ASP A 48 6.81 10.05 22.83
N ALA A 49 6.68 8.94 23.57
CA ALA A 49 6.19 7.67 23.02
C ALA A 49 4.72 7.78 22.59
N MET A 50 3.89 8.45 23.39
CA MET A 50 2.49 8.72 23.06
C MET A 50 2.34 9.67 21.86
N ALA A 51 3.19 10.69 21.78
CA ALA A 51 3.24 11.58 20.62
C ALA A 51 3.67 10.83 19.35
N ALA A 52 4.69 9.97 19.43
CA ALA A 52 5.15 9.14 18.32
C ALA A 52 4.06 8.16 17.85
N HIS A 53 3.32 7.53 18.76
CA HIS A 53 2.20 6.67 18.42
C HIS A 53 1.08 7.43 17.69
N SER A 54 0.71 8.60 18.20
CA SER A 54 -0.35 9.44 17.61
C SER A 54 0.02 9.92 16.21
N ALA A 55 1.29 10.31 16.00
CA ALA A 55 1.81 10.67 14.69
C ALA A 55 1.76 9.50 13.71
N PHE A 56 2.26 8.33 14.12
CA PHE A 56 2.23 7.11 13.30
C PHE A 56 0.80 6.69 12.93
N ALA A 57 -0.15 6.78 13.86
CA ALA A 57 -1.55 6.47 13.60
C ALA A 57 -2.16 7.42 12.56
N ARG A 58 -1.92 8.73 12.69
CA ARG A 58 -2.37 9.72 11.70
C ARG A 58 -1.79 9.45 10.32
N GLU A 59 -0.46 9.30 10.23
CA GLU A 59 0.24 9.04 8.97
C GLU A 59 -0.27 7.76 8.32
N THR A 60 -0.51 6.70 9.11
CA THR A 60 -1.06 5.44 8.62
C THR A 60 -2.43 5.63 7.99
N ILE A 61 -3.34 6.32 8.66
CA ILE A 61 -4.71 6.56 8.14
C ILE A 61 -4.66 7.37 6.84
N GLU A 62 -3.90 8.48 6.82
CA GLU A 62 -3.80 9.35 5.65
C GLU A 62 -3.28 8.60 4.42
N SER A 63 -2.21 7.83 4.62
CA SER A 63 -1.61 7.06 3.54
C SER A 63 -2.50 5.90 3.06
N TRP A 64 -3.36 5.32 3.91
CA TRP A 64 -4.29 4.26 3.47
C TRP A 64 -5.28 4.80 2.43
N PHE A 65 -5.81 6.00 2.67
CA PHE A 65 -6.73 6.65 1.72
C PHE A 65 -6.03 7.03 0.42
N GLU A 66 -4.81 7.56 0.50
CA GLU A 66 -4.04 7.96 -0.68
C GLU A 66 -3.64 6.75 -1.53
N GLU A 67 -3.13 5.70 -0.89
CA GLU A 67 -2.69 4.48 -1.57
C GLU A 67 -3.88 3.71 -2.16
N GLY A 68 -5.02 3.63 -1.47
CA GLY A 68 -6.24 3.04 -2.03
C GLY A 68 -6.71 3.76 -3.29
N ARG A 69 -6.70 5.10 -3.28
CA ARG A 69 -7.05 5.92 -4.46
C ARG A 69 -6.05 5.72 -5.60
N ARG A 70 -4.76 5.69 -5.29
CA ARG A 70 -3.68 5.46 -6.25
C ARG A 70 -3.81 4.08 -6.92
N LEU A 71 -3.94 3.03 -6.12
CA LEU A 71 -4.09 1.65 -6.60
C LEU A 71 -5.31 1.48 -7.50
N PHE A 72 -6.43 2.07 -7.12
CA PHE A 72 -7.64 2.03 -7.94
C PHE A 72 -7.42 2.73 -9.28
N ASN A 73 -6.86 3.94 -9.29
CA ASN A 73 -6.61 4.70 -10.51
C ASN A 73 -5.60 4.02 -11.44
N GLU A 74 -4.48 3.55 -10.89
CA GLU A 74 -3.45 2.81 -11.63
C GLU A 74 -4.04 1.53 -12.24
N SER A 75 -4.81 0.76 -11.46
CA SER A 75 -5.45 -0.47 -11.97
C SER A 75 -6.47 -0.15 -13.07
N ARG A 76 -7.26 0.92 -12.92
CA ARG A 76 -8.27 1.33 -13.91
C ARG A 76 -7.65 1.77 -15.25
N ALA A 77 -6.45 2.34 -15.22
CA ALA A 77 -5.72 2.74 -16.43
C ALA A 77 -5.37 1.54 -17.33
N PHE A 78 -5.20 0.34 -16.77
CA PHE A 78 -4.96 -0.89 -17.56
C PHE A 78 -6.19 -1.44 -18.27
N VAL A 79 -7.40 -0.99 -17.91
CA VAL A 79 -8.67 -1.48 -18.48
C VAL A 79 -9.36 -0.45 -19.38
N THR A 80 -8.88 0.80 -19.37
CA THR A 80 -9.45 1.86 -20.20
C THR A 80 -8.67 1.89 -21.52
N PRO A 81 -9.30 1.66 -22.68
CA PRO A 81 -8.61 1.71 -23.96
C PRO A 81 -8.04 3.12 -24.17
N SER A 82 -6.74 3.24 -24.43
CA SER A 82 -6.19 4.44 -25.07
C SER A 82 -6.89 4.62 -26.41
N LYS A 83 -7.52 5.77 -26.62
CA LYS A 83 -8.08 6.16 -27.94
C LYS A 83 -6.99 6.16 -29.00
#